data_AF-A0A2G5U5F2-F1
#
_entry.id   AF-A0A2G5U5F2-F1
#
_cell.length_a   1.000
_cell.length_b   1.000
_cell.length_c   1.000
_cell.angle_alpha   90.00
_cell.angle_beta   90.00
_cell.angle_gamma   90.00
#
_symmetry.space_group_name_H-M   'P 1'
#
loop_
_entity.id
_entity.type
_entity.pdbx_description
1 polymer ?
#
loop_
_entity_poly.entity_id
_entity_poly.type
_entity_poly.pdbx_seq_one_letter_code
_entity_poly.pdbx_strand_id
1 'polypeptide(L)'
;MSSYQVLVARVDCFSETPVSTYGKFLRQQVEGIMECFTSETVRKKNIDDMKEAEEAALEVKEKVRLRRIRNLKVIRNSRQSRKRRKLPERQNVSLKK
;
A
#
# COMPACT_ATOMS: atom_id res chain seq x y z
N MET A 1 24.48 1.27 2.57
CA MET A 1 23.12 0.71 2.74
C MET A 1 23.25 -0.77 3.02
N SER A 2 22.54 -1.30 4.02
CA SER A 2 22.52 -2.74 4.29
C SER A 2 21.94 -3.48 3.08
N SER A 3 22.56 -4.58 2.65
CA SER A 3 22.16 -5.38 1.47
C SER A 3 20.68 -5.79 1.47
N TYR A 4 20.11 -5.98 2.66
CA TYR A 4 18.69 -6.33 2.85
C TYR A 4 17.73 -5.20 2.46
N GLN A 5 18.14 -3.93 2.61
CA GLN A 5 17.30 -2.80 2.19
C GLN A 5 17.16 -2.73 0.67
N VAL A 6 18.17 -3.18 -0.07
CA VAL A 6 18.15 -3.18 -1.55
C VAL A 6 17.12 -4.18 -2.08
N LEU A 7 17.01 -5.36 -1.45
CA LEU A 7 16.01 -6.36 -1.83
C LEU A 7 14.58 -5.88 -1.53
N VAL A 8 14.34 -5.31 -0.34
CA VAL A 8 13.02 -4.74 0.01
C VAL A 8 12.63 -3.61 -0.95
N ALA A 9 13.55 -2.68 -1.21
CA ALA A 9 13.29 -1.57 -2.13
C ALA A 9 12.99 -2.06 -3.56
N ARG A 10 13.63 -3.14 -4.01
CA ARG A 10 13.35 -3.76 -5.30
C ARG A 10 11.96 -4.40 -5.34
N VAL A 11 11.56 -5.13 -4.30
CA VAL A 11 10.21 -5.71 -4.19
C VAL A 11 9.15 -4.61 -4.22
N ASP A 12 9.34 -3.54 -3.45
CA ASP A 12 8.41 -2.40 -3.46
C ASP A 12 8.38 -1.69 -4.81
N CYS A 13 9.49 -1.63 -5.55
CA CYS A 13 9.56 -0.99 -6.87
C CYS A 13 8.75 -1.76 -7.94
N PHE A 14 8.68 -3.09 -7.85
CA PHE A 14 7.91 -3.91 -8.80
C PHE A 14 6.50 -4.25 -8.30
N SER A 15 6.18 -3.99 -7.03
CA SER A 15 4.85 -4.20 -6.49
C SER A 15 3.89 -3.09 -6.94
N GLU A 16 2.73 -3.47 -7.48
CA GLU A 16 1.66 -2.52 -7.81
C GLU A 16 1.18 -1.70 -6.60
N THR A 17 1.22 -2.32 -5.43
CA THR A 17 0.88 -1.68 -4.16
C THR A 17 2.04 -1.88 -3.17
N PRO A 18 2.78 -0.81 -2.82
CA PRO A 18 3.89 -0.91 -1.89
C PRO A 18 3.35 -1.24 -0.49
N VAL A 19 3.91 -2.27 0.14
CA VAL A 19 3.49 -2.75 1.46
C VAL A 19 4.70 -3.18 2.27
N SER A 20 4.76 -2.76 3.53
CA SER A 20 5.87 -3.08 4.44
C SER A 20 5.92 -4.55 4.87
N THR A 21 4.89 -5.33 4.55
CA THR A 21 4.74 -6.73 4.96
C THR A 21 5.91 -7.60 4.47
N TYR A 22 6.37 -7.43 3.23
CA TYR A 22 7.49 -8.22 2.69
C TYR A 22 8.80 -8.01 3.45
N GLY A 23 9.07 -6.78 3.90
CA GLY A 23 10.27 -6.50 4.70
C GLY A 23 10.27 -7.25 6.03
N LYS A 24 9.10 -7.41 6.66
CA LYS A 24 8.95 -8.19 7.89
C LYS A 24 9.24 -9.67 7.65
N PHE A 25 8.68 -10.25 6.60
CA PHE A 25 8.91 -11.66 6.24
C PHE A 25 10.37 -11.93 5.83
N LEU A 26 11.00 -11.02 5.10
CA LEU A 26 12.43 -11.13 4.78
C LEU A 26 13.31 -11.09 6.03
N ARG A 27 12.94 -10.29 7.06
CA ARG A 27 13.64 -10.31 8.34
C ARG A 27 13.47 -11.64 9.07
N GLN A 28 12.24 -12.15 9.14
CA GLN A 28 11.93 -13.43 9.77
C GLN A 28 12.65 -14.60 9.08
N GLN A 29 12.77 -14.57 7.75
CA GLN A 29 13.57 -15.56 7.02
C GLN A 29 15.03 -15.53 7.46
N VAL A 30 15.63 -14.35 7.58
CA VAL A 30 17.04 -14.20 7.99
C VAL A 30 17.24 -14.70 9.43
N GLU A 31 16.33 -14.34 10.33
CA GLU A 31 16.34 -14.80 11.72
C GLU A 31 16.22 -16.33 11.79
N GLY A 32 15.26 -16.93 11.06
CA GLY A 32 15.07 -18.38 11.02
C GLY A 32 16.27 -19.14 10.44
N ILE A 33 17.01 -18.55 9.49
CA ILE A 33 18.26 -19.14 8.98
C ILE A 33 19.32 -19.18 10.09
N MET A 34 19.44 -18.12 10.88
CA MET A 34 20.39 -18.07 12.00
C MET A 34 20.05 -19.14 13.05
N GLU A 35 18.77 -19.34 13.34
CA GLU A 35 18.29 -20.39 14.26
C GLU A 35 18.57 -21.81 13.74
N CYS A 36 18.51 -22.03 12.42
CA CYS A 36 18.84 -23.33 11.83
C CYS A 36 20.31 -23.74 12.09
N PHE A 37 21.23 -22.76 12.14
CA PHE A 37 22.64 -23.02 12.43
C PHE A 37 22.90 -23.37 13.90
N THR A 38 22.00 -23.00 14.82
CA THR A 38 22.13 -23.30 16.25
C THR A 38 21.37 -24.55 16.68
N SER A 39 20.30 -24.92 15.97
CA SER A 39 19.30 -25.88 16.45
C SER A 39 19.14 -27.15 15.60
N GLU A 40 19.97 -27.35 14.56
CA GLU A 40 19.89 -28.47 13.60
C GLU A 40 18.49 -28.65 12.96
N THR A 41 17.72 -27.56 12.84
CA THR A 41 16.40 -27.59 12.24
C THR A 41 16.46 -27.50 10.72
N VAL A 42 15.56 -28.22 10.04
CA VAL A 42 15.46 -28.19 8.57
C VAL A 42 14.90 -26.83 8.14
N ARG A 43 15.68 -26.12 7.32
CA ARG A 43 15.30 -24.81 6.79
C ARG A 43 14.04 -24.91 5.92
N LYS A 44 13.12 -23.95 6.11
CA LYS A 44 11.94 -23.76 5.26
C LYS A 44 12.34 -23.32 3.85
N LYS A 45 11.58 -23.77 2.84
CA LYS A 45 11.82 -23.41 1.45
C LYS A 45 11.39 -21.96 1.21
N ASN A 46 12.24 -21.18 0.53
CA ASN A 46 11.97 -19.78 0.21
C ASN A 46 10.64 -19.56 -0.55
N ILE A 47 10.20 -20.52 -1.37
CA ILE A 47 8.93 -20.44 -2.10
C ILE A 47 7.75 -20.40 -1.12
N ASP A 48 7.80 -21.21 -0.07
CA ASP A 48 6.71 -21.30 0.90
C ASP A 48 6.66 -20.04 1.77
N ASP A 49 7.82 -19.48 2.12
CA ASP A 49 7.88 -18.19 2.83
C ASP A 49 7.35 -17.03 1.99
N MET A 50 7.63 -17.01 0.68
CA MET A 50 7.13 -15.98 -0.21
C MET A 50 5.61 -16.10 -0.44
N LYS A 51 5.06 -17.32 -0.46
CA LYS A 51 3.60 -17.52 -0.52
C LYS A 51 2.91 -16.98 0.74
N GLU A 52 3.46 -17.27 1.91
CA GLU A 52 2.94 -16.75 3.18
C GLU A 52 3.03 -15.22 3.24
N ALA A 53 4.15 -14.65 2.78
CA ALA A 53 4.32 -13.21 2.68
C ALA A 53 3.30 -12.56 1.73
N GLU A 54 3.00 -13.21 0.59
CA GLU A 54 1.98 -12.74 -0.36
C GLU A 54 0.59 -12.77 0.27
N GLU A 55 0.21 -13.88 0.91
CA GLU A 55 -1.09 -14.03 1.56
C GLU A 55 -1.32 -12.97 2.64
N ALA A 56 -0.32 -12.74 3.49
CA ALA A 56 -0.35 -11.67 4.49
C ALA A 56 -0.37 -10.26 3.85
N ALA A 57 0.26 -10.10 2.68
CA ALA A 57 0.27 -8.84 1.95
C ALA A 57 -1.09 -8.52 1.31
N LEU A 58 -1.88 -9.51 0.87
CA LEU A 58 -3.16 -9.29 0.18
C LEU A 58 -4.12 -8.41 0.99
N GLU A 59 -4.29 -8.71 2.28
CA GLU A 59 -5.18 -7.90 3.15
C GLU A 59 -4.70 -6.46 3.29
N VAL A 60 -3.38 -6.28 3.41
CA VAL A 60 -2.78 -4.95 3.57
C VAL A 60 -2.87 -4.17 2.26
N LYS A 61 -2.61 -4.81 1.12
CA LYS A 61 -2.76 -4.23 -0.22
C LYS A 61 -4.19 -3.74 -0.43
N GLU A 62 -5.19 -4.54 -0.08
CA GLU A 62 -6.60 -4.13 -0.23
C GLU A 62 -6.95 -2.95 0.69
N LYS A 63 -6.50 -2.96 1.94
CA LYS A 63 -6.69 -1.83 2.87
C LYS A 63 -6.04 -0.55 2.33
N VAL A 64 -4.84 -0.63 1.77
CA VAL A 64 -4.14 0.52 1.17
C VAL A 64 -4.89 1.03 -0.07
N ARG A 65 -5.36 0.13 -0.94
CA ARG A 65 -6.16 0.47 -2.12
C ARG A 65 -7.44 1.21 -1.75
N LEU A 66 -8.20 0.68 -0.79
CA LEU A 66 -9.44 1.29 -0.30
C LEU A 66 -9.20 2.67 0.33
N ARG A 67 -8.12 2.83 1.12
CA ARG A 67 -7.71 4.14 1.66
C ARG A 67 -7.39 5.14 0.56
N ARG A 68 -6.68 4.72 -0.49
CA ARG A 68 -6.34 5.57 -1.64
C ARG A 68 -7.59 6.05 -2.38
N ILE A 69 -8.54 5.14 -2.66
CA ILE A 69 -9.83 5.49 -3.29
C ILE A 69 -10.62 6.47 -2.42
N ARG A 70 -10.68 6.26 -1.10
CA ARG A 70 -11.39 7.15 -0.17
C ARG A 70 -10.77 8.55 -0.18
N ASN A 71 -9.44 8.65 -0.10
CA ASN A 71 -8.73 9.93 -0.12
C ASN A 71 -8.96 10.67 -1.44
N LEU A 72 -8.94 9.98 -2.57
CA LEU A 72 -9.23 10.57 -3.88
C LEU A 72 -10.66 11.12 -3.96
N LYS A 73 -11.66 10.41 -3.42
CA LYS A 73 -13.05 10.90 -3.35
C LYS A 73 -13.16 12.18 -2.50
N VAL A 74 -12.50 12.22 -1.34
CA VAL A 74 -12.49 13.41 -0.46
C VAL A 74 -11.85 14.61 -1.16
N ILE A 75 -10.73 14.42 -1.86
CA ILE A 75 -10.07 15.46 -2.64
C ILE A 75 -10.98 15.96 -3.78
N ARG A 76 -11.67 15.04 -4.48
CA ARG A 76 -12.59 15.41 -5.56
C ARG A 76 -13.78 16.22 -5.03
N ASN A 77 -14.41 15.78 -3.95
CA ASN A 77 -15.57 16.46 -3.35
C ASN A 77 -15.21 17.85 -2.82
N SER A 78 -14.04 17.99 -2.18
CA SER A 78 -13.54 19.30 -1.70
C SER A 78 -13.21 20.27 -2.84
N ARG A 79 -12.70 19.78 -3.98
CA ARG A 79 -12.50 20.59 -5.19
C ARG A 79 -13.83 21.03 -5.80
N GLN A 80 -14.83 20.14 -5.84
CA GLN A 80 -16.15 20.45 -6.38
C GLN A 80 -16.90 21.48 -5.54
N SER A 81 -16.86 21.36 -4.20
CA SER A 81 -17.49 22.34 -3.30
C SER A 81 -16.84 23.72 -3.40
N ARG A 82 -15.51 23.79 -3.52
CA ARG A 82 -14.79 25.05 -3.80
C ARG A 82 -15.19 25.66 -5.15
N LYS A 83 -15.38 24.86 -6.20
CA LYS A 83 -15.80 25.34 -7.52
C LYS A 83 -17.24 25.88 -7.49
N ARG A 84 -18.16 25.22 -6.79
CA ARG A 84 -19.55 25.69 -6.61
C ARG A 84 -19.63 27.01 -5.86
N ARG A 85 -18.82 27.20 -4.82
CA ARG A 85 -18.76 28.48 -4.05
C ARG A 85 -18.22 29.67 -4.87
N LYS A 86 -17.45 29.42 -5.93
CA LYS A 86 -16.87 30.47 -6.79
C LYS A 86 -17.72 30.80 -8.02
N LEU A 87 -18.80 30.07 -8.28
CA LEU A 87 -19.71 30.37 -9.38
C LEU A 87 -20.77 31.36 -8.83
N PRO A 88 -20.77 32.64 -9.24
CA PRO A 88 -21.86 33.55 -8.87
C PRO A 88 -23.16 33.10 -9.54
N GLU A 89 -24.28 33.23 -8.84
CA GLU A 89 -25.62 33.09 -9.41
C GLU A 89 -25.74 34.04 -10.60
N ARG A 90 -25.82 33.47 -11.81
CA ARG A 90 -26.24 34.24 -12.99
C ARG A 90 -27.73 34.53 -12.82
N GLN A 91 -27.98 35.69 -12.21
CA GLN A 91 -29.17 36.53 -12.31
C GLN A 91 -30.39 35.88 -12.99
N ASN A 92 -31.36 35.45 -12.18
CA ASN A 92 -32.77 35.43 -12.58
C ASN A 92 -33.27 36.88 -12.64
N VAL A 93 -32.82 37.63 -13.65
CA VAL A 93 -33.42 38.91 -14.04
C VAL A 93 -33.97 38.70 -15.44
N SER A 94 -35.28 38.43 -15.51
CA SER A 94 -36.18 38.80 -16.61
C SER A 94 -37.25 37.73 -16.81
N LEU A 95 -38.42 37.96 -16.20
CA LEU A 95 -39.75 37.73 -16.80
C LEU A 95 -40.80 38.31 -15.83
N LYS A 96 -40.82 39.65 -15.77
CA LYS A 96 -41.98 40.43 -15.38
C LYS A 96 -42.18 41.48 -16.46
N LYS A 97 -42.90 41.13 -17.52
CA LYS A 97 -43.65 42.04 -18.39
C LYS A 97 -44.88 41.30 -18.88
#